data_AF-A0ABC9CK46-F1
#
_entry.id   AF-A0ABC9CK46-F1
#
_cell.length_a   1.000
_cell.length_b   1.000
_cell.length_c   1.000
_cell.angle_alpha   90.00
_cell.angle_beta   90.00
_cell.angle_gamma   90.00
#
_symmetry.space_group_name_H-M   'P 1'
#
loop_
_entity.id
_entity.type
_entity.pdbx_description
1 polymer ?
#
loop_
_entity_poly.entity_id
_entity_poly.type
_entity_poly.pdbx_seq_one_letter_code
_entity_poly.pdbx_strand_id
1 'polypeptide(L)'
;MGRRAGAILVCLLFVLVRDVSAIAETEAGNVHLVQEAPHRKLDGAGRQDGGKVGRVSVSTVAWSTLVMAAATGLGAVPFFFMELEAQWAGLCNGLAAGVMLAASFDLVQEGQVYGSGSWVVFGILSGGIFIWLCKKFLEHYGEVSMLDIKGADASKVILVVGIMTLHSFGEGSGVGVSFAGSKGFSQGLLVTIAIAVHNIPEGLAVSMVLASRGVSPQKAMIWSIITSLPQPIVAVPAFLCADAFQKVLPFCTGFAAGCMIWIVIAEVLPDAFKEATPSQVASAGTLAVAFMETLSTVLLGFTDGNNSEDASGFLVSLVFGLGPLIGGIILVIFSLAFSMPHPLLTGVASGIAFRLAAWRPVQLLMSSKMGLFTTLFLLIGGSLVYHAATSSILRVVNRKRSSVNVITSSSGLSLSVLTLQSLLACGAVFLHAYAEGLVLGVAARKAYGLGRYMVLPASLHGLPRGAAVASCVYGATDSWRGALAAAALTGLAGPSAAISAILARIDYDGLDYWMVVACGALIPSFGRVFRRSLRLDMRKTIVGLLIGIAFASVCLMSTRFICLHTPYCNSAPEAVT
;
A
#
# COMPACT_ATOMS: atom_id res chain seq x y z
N MET A 1 -5.35 46.69 -2.82
CA MET A 1 -4.07 46.23 -2.21
C MET A 1 -3.57 44.87 -2.71
N GLY A 2 -4.38 44.02 -3.37
CA GLY A 2 -4.00 42.64 -3.75
C GLY A 2 -2.87 42.45 -4.80
N ARG A 3 -2.69 43.37 -5.77
CA ARG A 3 -1.58 43.25 -6.75
C ARG A 3 -0.19 43.52 -6.17
N ARG A 4 -0.10 44.33 -5.11
CA ARG A 4 1.18 44.63 -4.44
C ARG A 4 1.64 43.46 -3.56
N ALA A 5 0.73 42.72 -2.93
CA ALA A 5 1.07 41.56 -2.11
C ALA A 5 1.58 40.36 -2.92
N GLY A 6 0.96 40.07 -4.08
CA GLY A 6 1.47 39.05 -5.01
C GLY A 6 2.85 39.40 -5.59
N ALA A 7 3.08 40.68 -5.88
CA ALA A 7 4.40 41.18 -6.28
C ALA A 7 5.43 41.08 -5.14
N ILE A 8 5.02 41.31 -3.88
CA ILE A 8 5.89 41.15 -2.71
C ILE A 8 6.27 39.69 -2.48
N LEU A 9 5.35 38.73 -2.67
CA LEU A 9 5.66 37.30 -2.55
C LEU A 9 6.61 36.81 -3.64
N VAL A 10 6.38 37.25 -4.90
CA VAL A 10 7.30 36.96 -6.02
C VAL A 10 8.65 37.66 -5.82
N CYS A 11 8.67 38.90 -5.31
CA CYS A 11 9.90 39.59 -4.94
C CYS A 11 10.63 38.92 -3.79
N LEU A 12 9.95 38.40 -2.76
CA LEU A 12 10.56 37.64 -1.66
C LEU A 12 11.15 36.34 -2.18
N LEU A 13 10.48 35.64 -3.10
CA LEU A 13 11.00 34.45 -3.77
C LEU A 13 12.27 34.79 -4.59
N PHE A 14 12.26 35.91 -5.32
CA PHE A 14 13.41 36.39 -6.09
C PHE A 14 14.57 36.88 -5.21
N VAL A 15 14.30 37.51 -4.07
CA VAL A 15 15.31 37.96 -3.11
C VAL A 15 15.96 36.76 -2.43
N LEU A 16 15.17 35.75 -2.02
CA LEU A 16 15.69 34.49 -1.48
C LEU A 16 16.59 33.76 -2.50
N VAL A 17 16.16 33.66 -3.75
CA VAL A 17 16.97 33.05 -4.83
C VAL A 17 18.25 33.84 -5.07
N ARG A 18 18.20 35.17 -5.02
CA ARG A 18 19.35 36.04 -5.26
C ARG A 18 20.35 36.04 -4.10
N ASP A 19 19.89 36.00 -2.85
CA ASP A 19 20.76 35.89 -1.68
C ASP A 19 21.46 34.52 -1.63
N VAL A 20 20.76 33.45 -2.01
CA VAL A 20 21.36 32.12 -2.17
C VAL A 20 22.41 32.09 -3.29
N SER A 21 22.18 32.78 -4.42
CA SER A 21 23.19 32.94 -5.48
C SER A 21 24.39 33.79 -5.05
N ALA A 22 24.18 34.87 -4.29
CA ALA A 22 25.25 35.76 -3.83
C ALA A 22 26.17 35.08 -2.80
N ILE A 23 25.61 34.25 -1.92
CA ILE A 23 26.38 33.44 -0.96
C ILE A 23 27.22 32.38 -1.69
N ALA A 24 26.68 31.78 -2.76
CA ALA A 24 27.39 30.81 -3.59
C ALA A 24 28.58 31.41 -4.36
N GLU A 25 28.47 32.66 -4.82
CA GLU A 25 29.58 33.38 -5.46
C GLU A 25 30.69 33.77 -4.47
N THR A 26 30.30 34.11 -3.23
CA THR A 26 31.25 34.50 -2.17
C THR A 26 32.11 33.31 -1.70
N GLU A 27 31.54 32.10 -1.65
CA GLU A 27 32.32 30.88 -1.36
C GLU A 27 33.16 30.39 -2.55
N ALA A 28 32.70 30.59 -3.78
CA ALA A 28 33.49 30.26 -4.98
C ALA A 28 34.77 31.11 -5.09
N GLY A 29 34.74 32.37 -4.63
CA GLY A 29 35.92 33.24 -4.52
C GLY A 29 36.94 32.76 -3.47
N ASN A 30 36.48 32.19 -2.35
CA ASN A 30 37.36 31.68 -1.30
C ASN A 30 38.03 30.35 -1.65
N VAL A 31 37.43 29.54 -2.53
CA VAL A 31 38.03 28.28 -2.99
C VAL A 31 39.19 28.51 -3.96
N HIS A 32 39.19 29.61 -4.72
CA HIS A 32 40.25 29.92 -5.68
C HIS A 32 41.59 30.36 -5.04
N LEU A 33 41.61 30.74 -3.76
CA LEU A 33 42.82 31.17 -3.05
C LEU A 33 43.55 30.03 -2.31
N VAL A 34 43.02 28.81 -2.30
CA VAL A 34 43.60 27.68 -1.53
C VAL A 34 44.32 26.65 -2.42
N GLN A 35 44.32 26.82 -3.75
CA GLN A 35 44.78 25.78 -4.67
C GLN A 35 45.99 26.18 -5.54
N GLU A 36 47.09 26.59 -4.89
CA GLU A 36 48.43 26.57 -5.50
C GLU A 36 49.41 25.76 -4.63
N ALA A 37 49.55 24.46 -4.90
CA ALA A 37 50.73 23.65 -4.59
C ALA A 37 50.72 22.33 -5.39
N PRO A 38 51.89 21.76 -5.77
CA PRO A 38 52.04 21.18 -7.11
C PRO A 38 51.87 19.66 -7.21
N HIS A 39 51.52 19.27 -8.44
CA HIS A 39 51.34 17.93 -9.00
C HIS A 39 52.42 16.89 -8.67
N ARG A 40 51.98 15.66 -8.42
CA ARG A 40 52.75 14.44 -8.73
C ARG A 40 51.91 13.52 -9.61
N LYS A 41 52.31 13.44 -10.90
CA LYS A 41 51.78 12.53 -11.90
C LYS A 41 52.16 11.08 -11.58
N LEU A 42 51.19 10.18 -11.67
CA LEU A 42 51.41 8.78 -12.04
C LEU A 42 50.37 8.46 -13.11
N ASP A 43 50.83 8.48 -14.36
CA ASP A 43 50.09 8.09 -15.54
C ASP A 43 50.00 6.56 -15.61
N GLY A 44 48.82 6.04 -16.02
CA GLY A 44 48.71 4.74 -16.66
C GLY A 44 47.60 3.83 -16.13
N ALA A 45 46.37 4.01 -16.64
CA ALA A 45 45.51 2.96 -17.21
C ALA A 45 44.02 3.34 -17.13
N GLY A 46 43.35 3.30 -18.28
CA GLY A 46 41.89 3.18 -18.34
C GLY A 46 41.12 4.47 -18.09
N ARG A 47 40.73 5.11 -19.19
CA ARG A 47 39.63 6.07 -19.25
C ARG A 47 38.37 5.40 -18.67
N GLN A 48 38.11 5.61 -17.37
CA GLN A 48 36.81 5.31 -16.80
C GLN A 48 35.85 6.38 -17.31
N ASP A 49 35.13 6.06 -18.38
CA ASP A 49 33.84 6.69 -18.65
C ASP A 49 33.01 6.60 -17.37
N GLY A 50 32.68 7.76 -16.80
CA GLY A 50 31.75 7.88 -15.69
C GLY A 50 30.41 7.28 -16.09
N GLY A 51 30.19 6.02 -15.72
CA GLY A 51 28.96 5.30 -15.95
C GLY A 51 27.78 6.07 -15.38
N LYS A 52 26.81 6.37 -16.24
CA LYS A 52 25.53 6.98 -15.91
C LYS A 52 24.84 6.18 -14.80
N VAL A 53 24.97 6.62 -13.54
CA VAL A 53 24.02 6.26 -12.48
C VAL A 53 22.65 6.74 -12.97
N GLY A 54 21.67 5.83 -13.04
CA GLY A 54 20.42 6.05 -13.76
C GLY A 54 19.61 7.23 -13.24
N ARG A 55 19.74 8.40 -13.87
CA ARG A 55 18.92 9.59 -13.59
C ARG A 55 17.44 9.23 -13.73
N VAL A 56 16.66 9.51 -12.68
CA VAL A 56 15.20 9.37 -12.70
C VAL A 56 14.64 10.34 -13.73
N SER A 57 13.77 9.85 -14.63
CA SER A 57 13.16 10.74 -15.62
C SER A 57 12.05 11.57 -14.99
N VAL A 58 11.91 12.82 -15.44
CA VAL A 58 10.79 13.71 -15.05
C VAL A 58 9.44 13.06 -15.32
N SER A 59 9.32 12.30 -16.42
CA SER A 59 8.11 11.56 -16.76
C SER A 59 7.76 10.50 -15.73
N THR A 60 8.76 9.87 -15.08
CA THR A 60 8.55 8.89 -14.02
C THR A 60 7.97 9.56 -12.79
N VAL A 61 8.52 10.70 -12.38
CA VAL A 61 8.01 11.47 -11.23
C VAL A 61 6.57 11.93 -11.50
N ALA A 62 6.29 12.43 -12.70
CA ALA A 62 4.96 12.88 -13.10
C ALA A 62 3.92 11.74 -13.08
N TRP A 63 4.23 10.57 -13.64
CA TRP A 63 3.31 9.43 -13.61
C TRP A 63 3.11 8.87 -12.21
N SER A 64 4.17 8.73 -11.43
CA SER A 64 4.11 8.26 -10.03
C SER A 64 3.23 9.16 -9.17
N THR A 65 3.40 10.47 -9.29
CA THR A 65 2.62 11.47 -8.52
C THR A 65 1.18 11.62 -9.03
N LEU A 66 0.92 11.35 -10.30
CA LEU A 66 -0.44 11.27 -10.83
C LEU A 66 -1.20 10.05 -10.30
N VAL A 67 -0.53 8.88 -10.22
CA VAL A 67 -1.10 7.66 -9.62
C VAL A 67 -1.36 7.88 -8.13
N MET A 68 -0.43 8.55 -7.44
CA MET A 68 -0.59 8.95 -6.04
C MET A 68 -1.82 9.85 -5.83
N ALA A 69 -1.99 10.91 -6.65
CA ALA A 69 -3.18 11.76 -6.59
C ALA A 69 -4.47 11.01 -6.93
N ALA A 70 -4.41 10.03 -7.85
CA ALA A 70 -5.56 9.18 -8.18
C ALA A 70 -5.96 8.26 -7.01
N ALA A 71 -5.01 7.87 -6.15
CA ALA A 71 -5.28 7.05 -4.97
C ALA A 71 -6.24 7.75 -3.99
N THR A 72 -6.26 9.09 -3.94
CA THR A 72 -7.22 9.86 -3.14
C THR A 72 -8.67 9.56 -3.53
N GLY A 73 -8.94 9.30 -4.81
CA GLY A 73 -10.26 8.89 -5.28
C GLY A 73 -10.73 7.57 -4.69
N LEU A 74 -9.82 6.66 -4.35
CA LEU A 74 -10.16 5.36 -3.75
C LEU A 74 -10.82 5.52 -2.37
N GLY A 75 -10.57 6.62 -1.67
CA GLY A 75 -11.24 6.94 -0.41
C GLY A 75 -12.76 7.11 -0.54
N ALA A 76 -13.27 7.39 -1.74
CA ALA A 76 -14.71 7.51 -2.02
C ALA A 76 -15.41 6.16 -2.22
N VAL A 77 -14.66 5.07 -2.46
CA VAL A 77 -15.20 3.74 -2.79
C VAL A 77 -16.22 3.22 -1.77
N PRO A 78 -16.01 3.35 -0.44
CA PRO A 78 -16.99 2.88 0.54
C PRO A 78 -18.39 3.49 0.37
N PHE A 79 -18.49 4.75 -0.06
CA PHE A 79 -19.76 5.48 -0.21
C PHE A 79 -20.64 4.96 -1.35
N PHE A 80 -20.11 4.12 -2.25
CA PHE A 80 -20.92 3.41 -3.24
C PHE A 80 -21.74 2.27 -2.64
N PHE A 81 -21.37 1.80 -1.44
CA PHE A 81 -21.94 0.60 -0.83
C PHE A 81 -22.58 0.86 0.54
N MET A 82 -22.17 1.91 1.23
CA MET A 82 -22.66 2.21 2.58
C MET A 82 -22.52 3.70 2.91
N GLU A 83 -23.33 4.14 3.86
CA GLU A 83 -23.10 5.41 4.56
C GLU A 83 -22.12 5.17 5.71
N LEU A 84 -21.09 6.02 5.81
CA LEU A 84 -20.10 5.94 6.87
C LEU A 84 -20.39 7.01 7.93
N GLU A 85 -20.26 6.61 9.19
CA GLU A 85 -20.36 7.53 10.33
C GLU A 85 -19.15 8.48 10.40
N ALA A 86 -19.38 9.68 10.93
CA ALA A 86 -18.39 10.75 10.99
C ALA A 86 -17.09 10.35 11.71
N GLN A 87 -17.18 9.46 12.71
CA GLN A 87 -16.04 8.90 13.42
C GLN A 87 -14.97 8.25 12.52
N TRP A 88 -15.36 7.73 11.35
CA TRP A 88 -14.41 7.13 10.42
C TRP A 88 -13.53 8.17 9.74
N ALA A 89 -14.02 9.40 9.50
CA ALA A 89 -13.18 10.49 9.02
C ALA A 89 -12.14 10.89 10.08
N GLY A 90 -12.54 10.96 11.36
CA GLY A 90 -11.60 11.23 12.46
C GLY A 90 -10.50 10.18 12.58
N LEU A 91 -10.85 8.88 12.52
CA LEU A 91 -9.86 7.79 12.50
C LEU A 91 -8.94 7.84 11.28
N CYS A 92 -9.51 8.08 10.10
CA CYS A 92 -8.75 8.14 8.85
C CYS A 92 -7.77 9.32 8.85
N ASN A 93 -8.19 10.51 9.29
CA ASN A 93 -7.30 11.66 9.45
C ASN A 93 -6.22 11.42 10.51
N GLY A 94 -6.54 10.73 11.61
CA GLY A 94 -5.55 10.30 12.59
C GLY A 94 -4.48 9.38 11.99
N LEU A 95 -4.90 8.37 11.21
CA LEU A 95 -3.99 7.48 10.49
C LEU A 95 -3.15 8.26 9.46
N ALA A 96 -3.78 9.16 8.71
CA ALA A 96 -3.13 10.03 7.73
C ALA A 96 -2.03 10.88 8.39
N ALA A 97 -2.35 11.55 9.51
CA ALA A 97 -1.40 12.32 10.31
C ALA A 97 -0.17 11.50 10.72
N GLY A 98 -0.38 10.26 11.16
CA GLY A 98 0.71 9.38 11.55
C GLY A 98 1.64 9.01 10.38
N VAL A 99 1.08 8.68 9.21
CA VAL A 99 1.88 8.40 8.00
C VAL A 99 2.68 9.63 7.56
N MET A 100 2.07 10.82 7.58
CA MET A 100 2.76 12.07 7.22
C MET A 100 3.90 12.39 8.18
N LEU A 101 3.72 12.18 9.48
CA LEU A 101 4.77 12.41 10.47
C LEU A 101 5.95 11.47 10.26
N ALA A 102 5.71 10.16 10.07
CA ALA A 102 6.76 9.20 9.77
C ALA A 102 7.54 9.57 8.49
N ALA A 103 6.82 9.88 7.40
CA ALA A 103 7.46 10.31 6.15
C ALA A 103 8.26 11.62 6.32
N SER A 104 7.81 12.54 7.19
CA SER A 104 8.55 13.76 7.50
C SER A 104 9.85 13.45 8.23
N PHE A 105 9.86 12.52 9.19
CA PHE A 105 11.07 12.10 9.88
C PHE A 105 12.05 11.37 8.95
N ASP A 106 11.56 10.52 8.04
CA ASP A 106 12.37 9.90 6.98
C ASP A 106 13.06 10.96 6.11
N LEU A 107 12.34 12.01 5.70
CA LEU A 107 12.90 13.12 4.91
C LEU A 107 13.97 13.92 5.68
N VAL A 108 13.75 14.14 6.98
CA VAL A 108 14.75 14.79 7.84
C VAL A 108 16.01 13.96 7.94
N GLN A 109 15.89 12.64 8.18
CA GLN A 109 17.03 11.74 8.23
C GLN A 109 17.79 11.71 6.90
N GLU A 110 17.08 11.64 5.77
CA GLU A 110 17.73 11.64 4.45
C GLU A 110 18.47 12.96 4.19
N GLY A 111 17.90 14.10 4.58
CA GLY A 111 18.56 15.40 4.45
C GLY A 111 19.91 15.47 5.15
N GLN A 112 20.03 14.79 6.30
CA GLN A 112 21.27 14.75 7.09
C GLN A 112 22.39 13.94 6.41
N VAL A 113 22.06 13.06 5.47
CA VAL A 113 23.05 12.27 4.72
C VAL A 113 23.80 13.12 3.69
N TYR A 114 23.14 14.13 3.10
CA TYR A 114 23.71 14.93 2.01
C TYR A 114 24.38 16.24 2.46
N GLY A 115 24.35 16.60 3.74
CA GLY A 115 24.98 17.84 4.21
C GLY A 115 24.88 18.09 5.71
N SER A 116 25.38 19.26 6.13
CA SER A 116 25.32 19.67 7.53
C SER A 116 23.87 19.71 8.03
N GLY A 117 23.59 19.05 9.15
CA GLY A 117 22.25 19.02 9.77
C GLY A 117 21.64 20.41 10.00
N SER A 118 22.46 21.46 10.09
CA SER A 118 22.03 22.85 10.15
C SER A 118 21.13 23.25 8.97
N TRP A 119 21.45 22.84 7.73
CA TRP A 119 20.64 23.16 6.54
C TRP A 119 19.28 22.47 6.56
N VAL A 120 19.22 21.25 7.11
CA VAL A 120 17.97 20.52 7.31
C VAL A 120 17.10 21.25 8.32
N VAL A 121 17.66 21.70 9.44
CA VAL A 121 16.94 22.48 10.47
C VAL A 121 16.40 23.79 9.89
N PHE A 122 17.21 24.54 9.13
CA PHE A 122 16.74 25.74 8.44
C PHE A 122 15.63 25.44 7.43
N GLY A 123 15.74 24.31 6.71
CA GLY A 123 14.67 23.78 5.86
C GLY A 123 13.38 23.59 6.64
N ILE A 124 13.40 22.82 7.73
CA ILE A 124 12.22 22.53 8.57
C ILE A 124 11.54 23.81 9.04
N LEU A 125 12.32 24.74 9.60
CA LEU A 125 11.79 26.01 10.09
C LEU A 125 11.17 26.84 8.96
N SER A 126 11.86 26.96 7.82
CA SER A 126 11.38 27.73 6.68
C SER A 126 10.13 27.13 6.04
N GLY A 127 10.02 25.79 5.95
CA GLY A 127 8.84 25.09 5.46
C GLY A 127 7.62 25.30 6.35
N GLY A 128 7.78 25.16 7.68
CA GLY A 128 6.72 25.42 8.64
C GLY A 128 6.26 26.88 8.61
N ILE A 129 7.20 27.83 8.57
CA ILE A 129 6.89 29.27 8.44
C ILE A 129 6.18 29.55 7.12
N PHE A 130 6.61 28.93 6.01
CA PHE A 130 5.98 29.10 4.71
C PHE A 130 4.51 28.67 4.74
N ILE A 131 4.20 27.48 5.24
CA ILE A 131 2.81 27.04 5.36
C ILE A 131 2.04 27.94 6.32
N TRP A 132 2.62 28.31 7.46
CA TRP A 132 1.97 29.22 8.40
C TRP A 132 1.61 30.56 7.77
N LEU A 133 2.51 31.17 6.99
CA LEU A 133 2.26 32.41 6.27
C LEU A 133 1.19 32.25 5.19
N CYS A 134 1.26 31.16 4.41
CA CYS A 134 0.25 30.84 3.41
C CYS A 134 -1.13 30.66 4.05
N LYS A 135 -1.21 29.92 5.16
CA LYS A 135 -2.44 29.72 5.91
C LYS A 135 -2.98 31.05 6.44
N LYS A 136 -2.14 31.85 7.09
CA LYS A 136 -2.52 33.18 7.59
C LYS A 136 -3.03 34.11 6.48
N PHE A 137 -2.47 33.99 5.28
CA PHE A 137 -2.96 34.72 4.11
C PHE A 137 -4.34 34.21 3.66
N LEU A 138 -4.57 32.90 3.68
CA LEU A 138 -5.88 32.30 3.38
C LEU A 138 -6.94 32.68 4.42
N GLU A 139 -6.58 32.68 5.71
CA GLU A 139 -7.47 33.09 6.82
C GLU A 139 -8.00 34.52 6.67
N HIS A 140 -7.28 35.40 5.97
CA HIS A 140 -7.74 36.76 5.69
C HIS A 140 -9.00 36.79 4.80
N TYR A 141 -9.30 35.70 4.10
CA TYR A 141 -10.51 35.54 3.28
C TYR A 141 -11.61 34.73 4.00
N GLY A 142 -11.36 34.29 5.24
CA GLY A 142 -12.31 33.57 6.11
C GLY A 142 -11.62 32.45 6.92
N GLU A 143 -12.20 32.05 8.04
CA GLU A 143 -11.82 30.81 8.74
C GLU A 143 -12.78 29.69 8.32
N VAL A 144 -12.26 28.63 7.69
CA VAL A 144 -13.05 27.45 7.32
C VAL A 144 -12.18 26.22 7.54
N SER A 145 -12.64 25.31 8.38
CA SER A 145 -12.09 23.95 8.51
C SER A 145 -12.71 23.05 7.45
N MET A 146 -11.98 22.01 7.04
CA MET A 146 -12.42 21.02 6.04
C MET A 146 -13.81 20.44 6.35
N LEU A 147 -14.15 20.39 7.64
CA LEU A 147 -15.40 19.82 8.16
C LEU A 147 -16.54 20.83 8.31
N ASP A 148 -16.27 22.14 8.29
CA ASP A 148 -17.30 23.20 8.42
C ASP A 148 -18.05 23.50 7.11
N ILE A 149 -18.04 22.51 6.23
CA ILE A 149 -18.71 22.49 4.95
C ILE A 149 -20.18 22.08 5.19
N LYS A 150 -20.89 22.63 6.19
CA LYS A 150 -22.38 22.57 6.24
C LYS A 150 -22.99 23.90 5.80
N GLY A 151 -23.65 23.93 4.64
CA GLY A 151 -24.40 25.11 4.14
C GLY A 151 -23.56 26.25 3.54
N ALA A 152 -22.42 25.96 2.93
CA ALA A 152 -21.40 26.98 2.65
C ALA A 152 -21.53 27.71 1.30
N ASP A 153 -21.47 29.04 1.37
CA ASP A 153 -21.32 30.03 0.29
C ASP A 153 -20.08 29.77 -0.60
N ALA A 154 -20.06 30.25 -1.85
CA ALA A 154 -19.01 29.94 -2.85
C ALA A 154 -17.58 30.27 -2.34
N SER A 155 -17.45 31.29 -1.50
CA SER A 155 -16.20 31.71 -0.85
C SER A 155 -15.60 30.65 0.07
N LYS A 156 -16.43 29.89 0.79
CA LYS A 156 -15.96 28.82 1.70
C LYS A 156 -15.41 27.61 0.91
N VAL A 157 -15.97 27.32 -0.26
CA VAL A 157 -15.46 26.25 -1.14
C VAL A 157 -14.08 26.59 -1.70
N ILE A 158 -13.87 27.85 -2.12
CA ILE A 158 -12.57 28.34 -2.60
C ILE A 158 -11.51 28.24 -1.50
N LEU A 159 -11.87 28.58 -0.26
CA LEU A 159 -10.97 28.54 0.88
C LEU A 159 -10.55 27.11 1.23
N VAL A 160 -11.49 26.16 1.21
CA VAL A 160 -11.20 24.73 1.39
C VAL A 160 -10.27 24.22 0.30
N VAL A 161 -10.54 24.54 -0.98
CA VAL A 161 -9.66 24.18 -2.09
C VAL A 161 -8.26 24.77 -1.88
N GLY A 162 -8.15 26.00 -1.39
CA GLY A 162 -6.88 26.63 -1.03
C GLY A 162 -6.13 25.87 0.08
N ILE A 163 -6.81 25.48 1.16
CA ILE A 163 -6.21 24.72 2.27
C ILE A 163 -5.75 23.33 1.80
N MET A 164 -6.56 22.64 0.99
CA MET A 164 -6.20 21.35 0.40
C MET A 164 -5.01 21.47 -0.56
N THR A 165 -4.91 22.59 -1.28
CA THR A 165 -3.75 22.89 -2.13
C THR A 165 -2.47 23.02 -1.29
N LEU A 166 -2.55 23.60 -0.09
CA LEU A 166 -1.41 23.66 0.83
C LEU A 166 -1.01 22.29 1.38
N HIS A 167 -1.96 21.40 1.68
CA HIS A 167 -1.70 20.00 2.04
C HIS A 167 -0.93 19.29 0.92
N SER A 168 -1.49 19.36 -0.29
CA SER A 168 -0.90 18.79 -1.49
C SER A 168 0.46 19.38 -1.86
N PHE A 169 0.76 20.62 -1.44
CA PHE A 169 2.06 21.24 -1.65
C PHE A 169 3.15 20.56 -0.81
N GLY A 170 2.89 20.31 0.47
CA GLY A 170 3.82 19.59 1.35
C GLY A 170 4.13 18.20 0.81
N GLU A 171 3.09 17.41 0.53
CA GLU A 171 3.20 16.05 0.00
C GLU A 171 3.88 15.98 -1.37
N GLY A 172 3.45 16.83 -2.30
CA GLY A 172 4.04 16.92 -3.63
C GLY A 172 5.52 17.28 -3.56
N SER A 173 5.89 18.24 -2.70
CA SER A 173 7.29 18.63 -2.50
C SER A 173 8.13 17.49 -1.91
N GLY A 174 7.61 16.76 -0.90
CA GLY A 174 8.29 15.62 -0.28
C GLY A 174 8.55 14.49 -1.27
N VAL A 175 7.53 14.13 -2.07
CA VAL A 175 7.65 13.09 -3.10
C VAL A 175 8.64 13.54 -4.19
N GLY A 176 8.51 14.76 -4.69
CA GLY A 176 9.43 15.31 -5.70
C GLY A 176 10.90 15.28 -5.25
N VAL A 177 11.17 15.76 -4.04
CA VAL A 177 12.52 15.79 -3.47
C VAL A 177 13.05 14.37 -3.22
N SER A 178 12.21 13.42 -2.80
CA SER A 178 12.63 12.03 -2.55
C SER A 178 13.07 11.24 -3.79
N PHE A 179 12.70 11.68 -5.00
CA PHE A 179 13.22 11.12 -6.25
C PHE A 179 14.62 11.64 -6.62
N ALA A 180 15.11 12.68 -5.94
CA ALA A 180 16.46 13.22 -6.11
C ALA A 180 17.46 12.56 -5.14
N GLY A 181 18.76 12.69 -5.42
CA GLY A 181 19.82 12.10 -4.59
C GLY A 181 20.31 10.73 -5.08
N SER A 182 21.15 10.07 -4.28
CA SER A 182 21.86 8.84 -4.66
C SER A 182 20.95 7.60 -4.68
N LYS A 183 19.90 7.57 -3.86
CA LYS A 183 18.89 6.49 -3.83
C LYS A 183 17.83 6.63 -4.94
N GLY A 184 17.62 7.84 -5.47
CA GLY A 184 16.84 8.12 -6.68
C GLY A 184 15.48 7.44 -6.75
N PHE A 185 15.32 6.48 -7.68
CA PHE A 185 14.04 5.83 -7.98
C PHE A 185 13.48 4.99 -6.82
N SER A 186 14.31 4.26 -6.08
CA SER A 186 13.83 3.36 -5.03
C SER A 186 13.21 4.12 -3.87
N GLN A 187 13.88 5.18 -3.42
CA GLN A 187 13.40 6.06 -2.36
C GLN A 187 12.16 6.83 -2.81
N GLY A 188 12.20 7.46 -3.99
CA GLY A 188 11.05 8.21 -4.47
C GLY A 188 9.81 7.34 -4.67
N LEU A 189 9.98 6.08 -5.09
CA LEU A 189 8.88 5.13 -5.18
C LEU A 189 8.33 4.74 -3.80
N LEU A 190 9.19 4.53 -2.80
CA LEU A 190 8.79 4.23 -1.42
C LEU A 190 7.94 5.38 -0.86
N VAL A 191 8.44 6.62 -0.93
CA VAL A 191 7.72 7.81 -0.45
C VAL A 191 6.43 8.02 -1.24
N THR A 192 6.43 7.82 -2.57
CA THR A 192 5.21 7.88 -3.37
C THR A 192 4.16 6.87 -2.89
N ILE A 193 4.55 5.62 -2.62
CA ILE A 193 3.62 4.59 -2.14
C ILE A 193 3.10 4.95 -0.74
N ALA A 194 3.97 5.43 0.15
CA ALA A 194 3.59 5.86 1.49
C ALA A 194 2.52 6.97 1.44
N ILE A 195 2.76 8.00 0.63
CA ILE A 195 1.82 9.11 0.45
C ILE A 195 0.56 8.64 -0.29
N ALA A 196 0.66 7.77 -1.29
CA ALA A 196 -0.52 7.21 -1.96
C ALA A 196 -1.42 6.41 -1.00
N VAL A 197 -0.84 5.69 -0.04
CA VAL A 197 -1.60 4.98 1.01
C VAL A 197 -2.24 5.97 1.97
N HIS A 198 -1.57 7.07 2.32
CA HIS A 198 -2.11 8.17 3.13
C HIS A 198 -3.29 8.90 2.43
N ASN A 199 -3.20 9.08 1.12
CA ASN A 199 -4.22 9.75 0.31
C ASN A 199 -5.57 9.02 0.36
N ILE A 200 -5.60 7.69 0.58
CA ILE A 200 -6.86 6.93 0.66
C ILE A 200 -7.70 7.36 1.88
N PRO A 201 -7.17 7.35 3.13
CA PRO A 201 -7.80 7.96 4.30
C PRO A 201 -8.21 9.42 4.11
N GLU A 202 -7.35 10.25 3.53
CA GLU A 202 -7.64 11.66 3.26
C GLU A 202 -8.83 11.81 2.31
N GLY A 203 -8.81 11.07 1.20
CA GLY A 203 -9.89 11.02 0.24
C GLY A 203 -11.20 10.49 0.81
N LEU A 204 -11.15 9.61 1.82
CA LEU A 204 -12.33 9.17 2.56
C LEU A 204 -12.91 10.31 3.38
N ALA A 205 -12.07 11.10 4.06
CA ALA A 205 -12.50 12.27 4.81
C ALA A 205 -13.12 13.34 3.89
N VAL A 206 -12.49 13.66 2.75
CA VAL A 206 -13.06 14.55 1.71
C VAL A 206 -14.41 14.02 1.25
N SER A 207 -14.47 12.73 0.91
CA SER A 207 -15.68 12.11 0.37
C SER A 207 -16.82 12.07 1.38
N MET A 208 -16.52 11.92 2.67
CA MET A 208 -17.51 11.96 3.74
C MET A 208 -18.18 13.32 3.87
N VAL A 209 -17.37 14.38 3.80
CA VAL A 209 -17.89 15.75 3.83
C VAL A 209 -18.78 16.01 2.61
N LEU A 210 -18.35 15.59 1.42
CA LEU A 210 -19.14 15.72 0.20
C LEU A 210 -20.43 14.88 0.25
N ALA A 211 -20.36 13.65 0.77
CA ALA A 211 -21.51 12.78 0.93
C ALA A 211 -22.54 13.38 1.90
N SER A 212 -22.10 14.03 2.98
CA SER A 212 -23.00 14.74 3.93
C SER A 212 -23.79 15.89 3.28
N ARG A 213 -23.35 16.35 2.10
CA ARG A 213 -24.03 17.35 1.26
C ARG A 213 -24.91 16.76 0.17
N GLY A 214 -25.08 15.44 0.13
CA GLY A 214 -25.81 14.76 -0.93
C GLY A 214 -25.06 14.70 -2.27
N VAL A 215 -23.74 14.91 -2.27
CA VAL A 215 -22.92 14.68 -3.47
C VAL A 215 -22.84 13.17 -3.73
N SER A 216 -23.10 12.76 -4.97
CA SER A 216 -23.05 11.34 -5.32
C SER A 216 -21.63 10.75 -5.16
N PRO A 217 -21.47 9.45 -4.83
CA PRO A 217 -20.16 8.84 -4.61
C PRO A 217 -19.20 8.98 -5.80
N GLN A 218 -19.72 8.96 -7.04
CA GLN A 218 -18.93 9.21 -8.25
C GLN A 218 -18.38 10.63 -8.31
N LYS A 219 -19.19 11.63 -7.96
CA LYS A 219 -18.76 13.01 -7.91
C LYS A 219 -17.78 13.21 -6.76
N ALA A 220 -18.03 12.60 -5.60
CA ALA A 220 -17.11 12.63 -4.46
C ALA A 220 -15.73 12.06 -4.82
N MET A 221 -15.69 10.92 -5.52
CA MET A 221 -14.44 10.33 -6.04
C MET A 221 -13.66 11.30 -6.94
N ILE A 222 -14.34 11.91 -7.91
CA ILE A 222 -13.70 12.85 -8.84
C ILE A 222 -13.21 14.10 -8.10
N TRP A 223 -14.02 14.64 -7.20
CA TRP A 223 -13.63 15.80 -6.38
C TRP A 223 -12.43 15.50 -5.48
N SER A 224 -12.38 14.32 -4.86
CA SER A 224 -11.23 13.86 -4.07
C SER A 224 -9.95 13.74 -4.90
N ILE A 225 -10.03 13.34 -6.16
CA ILE A 225 -8.87 13.34 -7.06
C ILE A 225 -8.46 14.78 -7.41
N ILE A 226 -9.43 15.65 -7.73
CA ILE A 226 -9.19 17.05 -8.09
C ILE A 226 -8.47 17.78 -6.96
N THR A 227 -8.85 17.53 -5.70
CA THR A 227 -8.19 18.17 -4.54
C THR A 227 -6.73 17.77 -4.39
N SER A 228 -6.31 16.61 -4.88
CA SER A 228 -4.92 16.13 -4.83
C SER A 228 -4.12 16.39 -6.11
N LEU A 229 -4.73 16.93 -7.18
CA LEU A 229 -4.01 17.32 -8.40
C LEU A 229 -2.87 18.35 -8.20
N PRO A 230 -2.85 19.21 -7.16
CA PRO A 230 -1.68 20.03 -6.91
C PRO A 230 -0.43 19.21 -6.57
N GLN A 231 -0.55 17.99 -6.04
CA GLN A 231 0.59 17.13 -5.69
C GLN A 231 1.54 16.90 -6.89
N PRO A 232 1.11 16.38 -8.06
CA PRO A 232 1.98 16.21 -9.23
C PRO A 232 2.50 17.54 -9.79
N ILE A 233 1.73 18.62 -9.69
CA ILE A 233 2.12 19.96 -10.16
C ILE A 233 3.31 20.48 -9.35
N VAL A 234 3.35 20.22 -8.04
CA VAL A 234 4.42 20.64 -7.13
C VAL A 234 5.61 19.68 -7.16
N ALA A 235 5.36 18.38 -7.31
CA ALA A 235 6.40 17.36 -7.28
C ALA A 235 7.43 17.48 -8.41
N VAL A 236 6.98 17.84 -9.62
CA VAL A 236 7.89 17.97 -10.77
C VAL A 236 8.90 19.12 -10.59
N PRO A 237 8.49 20.36 -10.28
CA PRO A 237 9.43 21.45 -9.96
C PRO A 237 10.32 21.14 -8.75
N ALA A 238 9.77 20.51 -7.70
CA ALA A 238 10.54 20.13 -6.52
C ALA A 238 11.65 19.13 -6.86
N PHE A 239 11.35 18.10 -7.65
CA PHE A 239 12.33 17.17 -8.18
C PHE A 239 13.40 17.86 -9.04
N LEU A 240 12.98 18.73 -9.97
CA LEU A 240 13.92 19.45 -10.84
C LEU A 240 14.88 20.34 -10.06
N CYS A 241 14.36 21.04 -9.04
CA CYS A 241 15.17 21.88 -8.15
C CYS A 241 16.16 21.03 -7.35
N ALA A 242 15.70 19.93 -6.75
CA ALA A 242 16.51 19.04 -5.93
C ALA A 242 17.59 18.30 -6.76
N ASP A 243 17.27 17.86 -7.98
CA ASP A 243 18.23 17.20 -8.88
C ASP A 243 19.28 18.18 -9.44
N ALA A 244 18.87 19.42 -9.75
CA ALA A 244 19.77 20.44 -10.27
C ALA A 244 20.75 20.97 -9.20
N PHE A 245 20.33 21.05 -7.94
CA PHE A 245 21.09 21.67 -6.85
C PHE A 245 21.31 20.72 -5.67
N GLN A 246 22.12 19.68 -5.87
CA GLN A 246 22.38 18.66 -4.82
C GLN A 246 22.90 19.23 -3.50
N LYS A 247 23.62 20.37 -3.52
CA LYS A 247 24.07 21.07 -2.29
C LYS A 247 22.91 21.66 -1.47
N VAL A 248 21.77 21.93 -2.10
CA VAL A 248 20.55 22.47 -1.48
C VAL A 248 19.59 21.35 -1.07
N LEU A 249 19.89 20.10 -1.44
CA LEU A 249 19.05 18.94 -1.13
C LEU A 249 18.70 18.80 0.37
N PRO A 250 19.64 19.00 1.33
CA PRO A 250 19.31 18.98 2.76
C PRO A 250 18.27 20.04 3.17
N PHE A 251 18.34 21.22 2.55
CA PHE A 251 17.36 22.28 2.77
C PHE A 251 16.01 21.90 2.16
N CYS A 252 15.98 21.36 0.95
CA CYS A 252 14.76 20.94 0.26
C CYS A 252 14.00 19.83 1.01
N THR A 253 14.71 18.81 1.52
CA THR A 253 14.10 17.73 2.31
C THR A 253 13.58 18.26 3.65
N GLY A 254 14.38 19.10 4.33
CA GLY A 254 13.96 19.79 5.54
C GLY A 254 12.72 20.66 5.31
N PHE A 255 12.69 21.43 4.22
CA PHE A 255 11.57 22.29 3.85
C PHE A 255 10.28 21.49 3.62
N ALA A 256 10.36 20.38 2.87
CA ALA A 256 9.21 19.50 2.67
C ALA A 256 8.71 18.91 4.00
N ALA A 257 9.62 18.41 4.85
CA ALA A 257 9.27 17.89 6.17
C ALA A 257 8.63 18.95 7.07
N GLY A 258 9.17 20.18 7.08
CA GLY A 258 8.62 21.30 7.82
C GLY A 258 7.20 21.67 7.39
N CYS A 259 6.92 21.65 6.08
CA CYS A 259 5.57 21.85 5.55
C CYS A 259 4.60 20.79 6.08
N MET A 260 4.95 19.51 5.97
CA MET A 260 4.10 18.39 6.38
C MET A 260 3.88 18.36 7.91
N ILE A 261 4.92 18.55 8.72
CA ILE A 261 4.82 18.59 10.18
C ILE A 261 3.86 19.69 10.62
N TRP A 262 4.00 20.90 10.06
CA TRP A 262 3.13 22.02 10.43
C TRP A 262 1.67 21.73 10.10
N ILE A 263 1.40 21.20 8.91
CA ILE A 263 0.05 20.85 8.47
C ILE A 263 -0.58 19.78 9.37
N VAL A 264 0.16 18.75 9.75
CA VAL A 264 -0.35 17.69 10.61
C VAL A 264 -0.79 18.25 11.97
N ILE A 265 0.05 19.08 12.59
CA ILE A 265 -0.21 19.61 13.93
C ILE A 265 -1.28 20.70 13.92
N ALA A 266 -1.26 21.58 12.92
CA ALA A 266 -2.15 22.75 12.87
C ALA A 266 -3.53 22.43 12.27
N GLU A 267 -3.63 21.47 11.34
CA GLU A 267 -4.86 21.18 10.61
C GLU A 267 -5.38 19.76 10.86
N VAL A 268 -4.58 18.74 10.48
CA VAL A 268 -5.07 17.37 10.35
C VAL A 268 -5.50 16.77 11.69
N LEU A 269 -4.67 16.92 12.73
CA LEU A 269 -5.00 16.42 14.06
C LEU A 269 -6.17 17.17 14.71
N PRO A 270 -6.18 18.52 14.74
CA PRO A 270 -7.35 19.27 15.22
C PRO A 270 -8.65 18.90 14.52
N ASP A 271 -8.63 18.70 13.20
CA ASP A 271 -9.82 18.27 12.46
C ASP A 271 -10.21 16.82 12.78
N ALA A 272 -9.24 15.91 12.94
CA ALA A 272 -9.51 14.54 13.35
C ALA A 272 -10.20 14.45 14.74
N PHE A 273 -9.77 15.28 15.69
CA PHE A 273 -10.31 15.32 17.05
C PHE A 273 -11.74 15.87 17.13
N LYS A 274 -12.25 16.54 16.08
CA LYS A 274 -13.65 16.99 16.01
C LYS A 274 -14.62 15.83 15.77
N GLU A 275 -14.18 14.79 15.06
CA GLU A 275 -15.04 13.72 14.57
C GLU A 275 -14.88 12.39 15.32
N ALA A 276 -13.73 12.15 15.96
CA ALA A 276 -13.47 10.94 16.74
C ALA A 276 -12.82 11.27 18.09
N THR A 277 -12.89 10.33 19.04
CA THR A 277 -12.34 10.57 20.38
C THR A 277 -10.82 10.76 20.33
N PRO A 278 -10.24 11.63 21.18
CA PRO A 278 -8.79 11.88 21.18
C PRO A 278 -7.95 10.61 21.33
N SER A 279 -8.42 9.67 22.14
CA SER A 279 -7.75 8.38 22.33
C SER A 279 -7.71 7.55 21.04
N GLN A 280 -8.81 7.49 20.29
CA GLN A 280 -8.88 6.75 19.03
C GLN A 280 -8.02 7.38 17.93
N VAL A 281 -8.07 8.70 17.78
CA VAL A 281 -7.26 9.45 16.81
C VAL A 281 -5.78 9.29 17.12
N ALA A 282 -5.38 9.49 18.39
CA ALA A 282 -3.99 9.32 18.82
C ALA A 282 -3.51 7.87 18.64
N SER A 283 -4.36 6.88 18.94
CA SER A 283 -4.03 5.47 18.72
C SER A 283 -3.84 5.16 17.23
N ALA A 284 -4.74 5.65 16.36
CA ALA A 284 -4.64 5.47 14.92
C ALA A 284 -3.36 6.11 14.36
N GLY A 285 -3.05 7.34 14.77
CA GLY A 285 -1.81 8.03 14.37
C GLY A 285 -0.56 7.33 14.88
N THR A 286 -0.54 6.89 16.14
CA THR A 286 0.63 6.22 16.72
C THR A 286 0.88 4.85 16.07
N LEU A 287 -0.18 4.08 15.81
CA LEU A 287 -0.07 2.81 15.09
C LEU A 287 0.40 3.02 13.65
N ALA A 288 -0.04 4.10 12.99
CA ALA A 288 0.40 4.44 11.65
C ALA A 288 1.88 4.84 11.61
N VAL A 289 2.35 5.65 12.56
CA VAL A 289 3.80 5.96 12.71
C VAL A 289 4.58 4.68 12.94
N ALA A 290 4.19 3.86 13.92
CA ALA A 290 4.89 2.62 14.24
C ALA A 290 4.96 1.67 13.05
N PHE A 291 3.85 1.55 12.29
CA PHE A 291 3.81 0.76 11.06
C PHE A 291 4.76 1.30 10.00
N MET A 292 4.75 2.61 9.76
CA MET A 292 5.62 3.25 8.76
C MET A 292 7.10 3.18 9.14
N GLU A 293 7.46 3.40 10.40
CA GLU A 293 8.85 3.28 10.89
C GLU A 293 9.33 1.83 10.83
N THR A 294 8.47 0.87 11.17
CA THR A 294 8.79 -0.56 11.03
C THR A 294 9.00 -0.90 9.56
N LEU A 295 8.13 -0.40 8.68
CA LEU A 295 8.23 -0.59 7.24
C LEU A 295 9.53 0.04 6.70
N SER A 296 9.84 1.29 7.06
CA SER A 296 11.06 2.02 6.70
C SER A 296 12.31 1.27 7.17
N THR A 297 12.34 0.82 8.44
CA THR A 297 13.46 0.04 9.00
C THR A 297 13.65 -1.29 8.29
N VAL A 298 12.56 -2.01 8.01
CA VAL A 298 12.61 -3.27 7.25
C VAL A 298 13.15 -3.01 5.84
N LEU A 299 12.71 -1.93 5.19
CA LEU A 299 13.15 -1.52 3.87
C LEU A 299 14.63 -1.08 3.83
N LEU A 300 15.10 -0.35 4.85
CA LEU A 300 16.50 0.04 5.01
C LEU A 300 17.40 -1.18 5.26
N GLY A 301 16.92 -2.16 6.05
CA GLY A 301 17.60 -3.44 6.23
C GLY A 301 17.80 -4.21 4.92
N PHE A 302 16.89 -4.04 3.94
CA PHE A 302 17.05 -4.57 2.58
C PHE A 302 17.92 -3.70 1.66
N THR A 303 18.24 -2.46 2.06
CA THR A 303 18.99 -1.50 1.24
C THR A 303 20.46 -1.41 1.63
N ASP A 304 20.79 -1.50 2.93
CA ASP A 304 22.18 -1.41 3.44
C ASP A 304 23.00 -2.68 3.21
N GLY A 305 22.34 -3.83 3.04
CA GLY A 305 22.96 -5.03 2.51
C GLY A 305 22.83 -5.04 1.00
N ASN A 306 23.83 -4.53 0.26
CA ASN A 306 23.92 -4.53 -1.20
C ASN A 306 23.02 -5.57 -1.89
N ASN A 307 21.91 -5.12 -2.49
CA ASN A 307 21.47 -5.43 -3.86
C ASN A 307 20.08 -4.83 -4.11
N SER A 308 19.92 -4.09 -5.22
CA SER A 308 18.63 -3.66 -5.77
C SER A 308 17.63 -4.81 -6.02
N GLU A 309 18.10 -6.06 -5.89
CA GLU A 309 17.39 -7.32 -6.01
C GLU A 309 16.34 -7.50 -4.89
N ASP A 310 16.74 -7.31 -3.62
CA ASP A 310 15.88 -7.56 -2.45
C ASP A 310 14.76 -6.52 -2.33
N ALA A 311 15.04 -5.25 -2.64
CA ALA A 311 14.04 -4.18 -2.69
C ALA A 311 12.97 -4.43 -3.76
N SER A 312 13.36 -4.98 -4.93
CA SER A 312 12.41 -5.32 -5.99
C SER A 312 11.50 -6.49 -5.58
N GLY A 313 12.03 -7.47 -4.86
CA GLY A 313 11.24 -8.60 -4.36
C GLY A 313 10.29 -8.24 -3.24
N PHE A 314 10.69 -7.33 -2.36
CA PHE A 314 9.78 -6.78 -1.35
C PHE A 314 8.60 -6.04 -2.00
N LEU A 315 8.86 -5.14 -2.96
CA LEU A 315 7.82 -4.38 -3.65
C LEU A 315 6.83 -5.28 -4.40
N VAL A 316 7.33 -6.32 -5.09
CA VAL A 316 6.48 -7.32 -5.75
C VAL A 316 5.58 -8.03 -4.75
N SER A 317 6.13 -8.39 -3.59
CA SER A 317 5.35 -9.08 -2.56
C SER A 317 4.31 -8.17 -1.91
N LEU A 318 4.62 -6.90 -1.69
CA LEU A 318 3.66 -5.90 -1.18
C LEU A 318 2.46 -5.77 -2.13
N VAL A 319 2.72 -5.64 -3.43
CA VAL A 319 1.66 -5.54 -4.44
C VAL A 319 0.90 -6.85 -4.60
N PHE A 320 1.58 -7.99 -4.51
CA PHE A 320 0.91 -9.30 -4.45
C PHE A 320 -0.07 -9.40 -3.28
N GLY A 321 0.25 -8.78 -2.13
CA GLY A 321 -0.63 -8.70 -0.98
C GLY A 321 -1.90 -7.86 -1.19
N LEU A 322 -1.92 -6.94 -2.17
CA LEU A 322 -3.12 -6.18 -2.53
C LEU A 322 -4.15 -7.01 -3.31
N GLY A 323 -3.70 -8.03 -4.05
CA GLY A 323 -4.57 -8.88 -4.86
C GLY A 323 -5.76 -9.47 -4.09
N PRO A 324 -5.53 -10.15 -2.93
CA PRO A 324 -6.64 -10.66 -2.13
C PRO A 324 -7.58 -9.58 -1.60
N LEU A 325 -7.08 -8.41 -1.20
CA LEU A 325 -7.94 -7.32 -0.75
C LEU A 325 -8.85 -6.83 -1.89
N ILE A 326 -8.27 -6.57 -3.07
CA ILE A 326 -9.01 -6.12 -4.26
C ILE A 326 -10.05 -7.18 -4.68
N GLY A 327 -9.67 -8.47 -4.67
CA GLY A 327 -10.58 -9.56 -4.99
C GLY A 327 -11.75 -9.67 -4.01
N GLY A 328 -11.49 -9.44 -2.72
CA GLY A 328 -12.53 -9.36 -1.70
C GLY A 328 -13.48 -8.18 -1.90
N ILE A 329 -12.94 -7.00 -2.20
CA ILE A 329 -13.71 -5.79 -2.51
C ILE A 329 -14.62 -6.03 -3.71
N ILE A 330 -14.07 -6.48 -4.85
CA ILE A 330 -14.85 -6.75 -6.06
C ILE A 330 -16.00 -7.72 -5.79
N LEU A 331 -15.74 -8.79 -5.04
CA LEU A 331 -16.76 -9.78 -4.74
C LEU A 331 -17.84 -9.23 -3.80
N VAL A 332 -17.48 -8.51 -2.73
CA VAL A 332 -18.46 -7.89 -1.82
C VAL A 332 -19.34 -6.88 -2.57
N ILE A 333 -18.74 -6.04 -3.40
CA ILE A 333 -19.44 -5.08 -4.26
C ILE A 333 -20.46 -5.78 -5.15
N PHE A 334 -20.02 -6.82 -5.87
CA PHE A 334 -20.90 -7.58 -6.76
C PHE A 334 -22.00 -8.29 -5.98
N SER A 335 -21.68 -8.84 -4.82
CA SER A 335 -22.65 -9.54 -3.99
C SER A 335 -23.74 -8.61 -3.44
N LEU A 336 -23.38 -7.39 -3.03
CA LEU A 336 -24.32 -6.38 -2.57
C LEU A 336 -25.17 -5.85 -3.73
N ALA A 337 -24.55 -5.55 -4.87
CA ALA A 337 -25.24 -5.03 -6.05
C ALA A 337 -26.29 -5.99 -6.61
N PHE A 338 -26.00 -7.30 -6.59
CA PHE A 338 -26.88 -8.33 -7.15
C PHE A 338 -27.65 -9.15 -6.10
N SER A 339 -27.53 -8.81 -4.81
CA SER A 339 -28.19 -9.51 -3.70
C SER A 339 -27.98 -11.04 -3.78
N MET A 340 -26.72 -11.45 -3.93
CA MET A 340 -26.39 -12.85 -4.22
C MET A 340 -26.75 -13.79 -3.04
N PRO A 341 -27.40 -14.94 -3.30
CA PRO A 341 -27.81 -15.84 -2.24
C PRO A 341 -26.63 -16.62 -1.63
N HIS A 342 -26.67 -16.90 -0.32
CA HIS A 342 -25.56 -17.58 0.39
C HIS A 342 -25.10 -18.91 -0.24
N PRO A 343 -25.98 -19.80 -0.77
CA PRO A 343 -25.53 -21.02 -1.44
C PRO A 343 -24.71 -20.75 -2.71
N LEU A 344 -25.01 -19.67 -3.42
CA LEU A 344 -24.24 -19.25 -4.61
C LEU A 344 -22.85 -18.76 -4.20
N LEU A 345 -22.76 -17.89 -3.19
CA LEU A 345 -21.48 -17.36 -2.68
C LEU A 345 -20.58 -18.49 -2.14
N THR A 346 -21.13 -19.39 -1.34
CA THR A 346 -20.37 -20.54 -0.84
C THR A 346 -19.95 -21.47 -1.99
N GLY A 347 -20.79 -21.64 -3.02
CA GLY A 347 -20.43 -22.32 -4.27
C GLY A 347 -19.25 -21.65 -4.98
N VAL A 348 -19.28 -20.32 -5.18
CA VAL A 348 -18.18 -19.53 -5.78
C VAL A 348 -16.89 -19.74 -5.00
N ALA A 349 -16.95 -19.65 -3.67
CA ALA A 349 -15.80 -19.85 -2.81
C ALA A 349 -15.17 -21.24 -2.99
N SER A 350 -16.00 -22.28 -2.99
CA SER A 350 -15.56 -23.66 -3.23
C SER A 350 -15.00 -23.89 -4.63
N GLY A 351 -15.56 -23.25 -5.66
CA GLY A 351 -15.09 -23.38 -7.04
C GLY A 351 -13.70 -22.77 -7.23
N ILE A 352 -13.49 -21.59 -6.65
CA ILE A 352 -12.17 -20.94 -6.65
C ILE A 352 -11.16 -21.80 -5.88
N ALA A 353 -11.51 -22.24 -4.66
CA ALA A 353 -10.61 -23.05 -3.84
C ALA A 353 -10.22 -24.38 -4.51
N PHE A 354 -11.16 -25.04 -5.20
CA PHE A 354 -10.87 -26.25 -5.97
C PHE A 354 -9.88 -25.97 -7.10
N ARG A 355 -10.06 -24.85 -7.82
CA ARG A 355 -9.14 -24.48 -8.90
C ARG A 355 -7.74 -24.16 -8.38
N LEU A 356 -7.64 -23.41 -7.27
CA LEU A 356 -6.36 -23.12 -6.61
C LEU A 356 -5.66 -24.40 -6.15
N ALA A 357 -6.40 -25.31 -5.49
CA ALA A 357 -5.86 -26.59 -5.01
C ALA A 357 -5.35 -27.49 -6.13
N ALA A 358 -5.95 -27.42 -7.32
CA ALA A 358 -5.59 -28.27 -8.46
C ALA A 358 -4.49 -27.67 -9.34
N TRP A 359 -4.43 -26.34 -9.47
CA TRP A 359 -3.61 -25.66 -10.49
C TRP A 359 -2.13 -26.03 -10.40
N ARG A 360 -1.50 -25.79 -9.25
CA ARG A 360 -0.05 -26.04 -9.09
C ARG A 360 0.32 -27.53 -9.12
N PRO A 361 -0.38 -28.45 -8.42
CA PRO A 361 -0.07 -29.88 -8.51
C PRO A 361 -0.20 -30.44 -9.94
N VAL A 362 -1.24 -30.04 -10.68
CA VAL A 362 -1.41 -30.47 -12.08
C VAL A 362 -0.28 -29.94 -12.94
N GLN A 363 0.13 -28.69 -12.72
CA GLN A 363 1.23 -28.08 -13.46
C GLN A 363 2.57 -28.81 -13.22
N LEU A 364 2.90 -29.12 -11.96
CA LEU A 364 4.14 -29.83 -11.62
C LEU A 364 4.19 -31.26 -12.20
N LEU A 365 3.02 -31.90 -12.28
CA LEU A 365 2.88 -33.21 -12.90
C LEU A 365 3.07 -33.14 -14.42
N MET A 366 2.43 -32.16 -15.08
CA MET A 366 2.52 -31.95 -16.52
C MET A 366 3.92 -31.51 -16.98
N SER A 367 4.66 -30.79 -16.12
CA SER A 367 6.05 -30.41 -16.41
C SER A 367 7.06 -31.47 -15.98
N SER A 368 6.62 -32.64 -15.48
CA SER A 368 7.46 -33.71 -14.93
C SER A 368 8.46 -33.25 -13.85
N LYS A 369 8.18 -32.14 -13.17
CA LYS A 369 9.01 -31.63 -12.05
C LYS A 369 8.82 -32.45 -10.79
N MET A 370 7.64 -33.07 -10.62
CA MET A 370 7.33 -33.91 -9.48
C MET A 370 6.54 -35.16 -9.92
N GLY A 371 6.87 -36.32 -9.34
CA GLY A 371 6.20 -37.58 -9.64
C GLY A 371 4.76 -37.64 -9.12
N LEU A 372 3.91 -38.42 -9.78
CA LEU A 372 2.51 -38.61 -9.40
C LEU A 372 2.36 -39.09 -7.94
N PHE A 373 3.16 -40.08 -7.55
CA PHE A 373 3.12 -40.65 -6.20
C PHE A 373 3.50 -39.62 -5.13
N THR A 374 4.57 -38.85 -5.35
CA THR A 374 4.99 -37.77 -4.45
C THR A 374 3.92 -36.70 -4.33
N THR A 375 3.34 -36.28 -5.46
CA THR A 375 2.27 -35.27 -5.49
C THR A 375 1.06 -35.73 -4.67
N LEU A 376 0.62 -36.97 -4.87
CA LEU A 376 -0.51 -37.53 -4.15
C LEU A 376 -0.22 -37.68 -2.65
N PHE A 377 0.98 -38.15 -2.29
CA PHE A 377 1.41 -38.28 -0.91
C PHE A 377 1.38 -36.94 -0.16
N LEU A 378 1.90 -35.87 -0.77
CA LEU A 378 1.91 -34.52 -0.18
C LEU A 378 0.50 -33.93 -0.05
N LEU A 379 -0.36 -34.12 -1.06
CA LEU A 379 -1.76 -33.69 -1.00
C LEU A 379 -2.51 -34.38 0.14
N ILE A 380 -2.31 -35.70 0.30
CA ILE A 380 -2.90 -36.48 1.40
C ILE A 380 -2.34 -36.00 2.74
N GLY A 381 -1.02 -35.80 2.83
CA GLY A 381 -0.35 -35.29 4.04
C GLY A 381 -0.93 -33.94 4.47
N GLY A 382 -1.03 -32.98 3.56
CA GLY A 382 -1.63 -31.67 3.83
C GLY A 382 -3.10 -31.76 4.26
N SER A 383 -3.88 -32.64 3.63
CA SER A 383 -5.27 -32.90 4.00
C SER A 383 -5.41 -33.47 5.42
N LEU A 384 -4.55 -34.44 5.78
CA LEU A 384 -4.52 -35.06 7.10
C LEU A 384 -4.12 -34.06 8.19
N VAL A 385 -3.08 -33.25 7.94
CA VAL A 385 -2.64 -32.20 8.86
C VAL A 385 -3.77 -31.19 9.10
N TYR A 386 -4.41 -30.72 8.02
CA TYR A 386 -5.55 -29.82 8.15
C TYR A 386 -6.72 -30.44 8.91
N HIS A 387 -7.03 -31.71 8.66
CA HIS A 387 -8.09 -32.43 9.36
C HIS A 387 -7.78 -32.56 10.85
N ALA A 388 -6.56 -32.96 11.21
CA ALA A 388 -6.08 -33.07 12.58
C ALA A 388 -6.18 -31.73 13.30
N ALA A 389 -5.62 -30.66 12.71
CA ALA A 389 -5.66 -29.30 13.26
C ALA A 389 -7.11 -28.81 13.48
N THR A 390 -7.96 -28.96 12.47
CA THR A 390 -9.38 -28.60 12.56
C THR A 390 -10.10 -29.38 13.66
N SER A 391 -9.86 -30.68 13.75
CA SER A 391 -10.51 -31.55 14.75
C SER A 391 -10.10 -31.17 16.18
N SER A 392 -8.84 -30.77 16.38
CA SER A 392 -8.33 -30.30 17.67
C SER A 392 -8.95 -28.97 18.07
N ILE A 393 -9.02 -28.01 17.13
CA ILE A 393 -9.64 -26.70 17.37
C ILE A 393 -11.13 -26.86 17.73
N LEU A 394 -11.88 -27.65 16.96
CA LEU A 394 -13.30 -27.92 17.24
C LEU A 394 -13.51 -28.60 18.59
N ARG A 395 -12.62 -29.53 18.98
CA ARG A 395 -12.67 -30.19 20.30
C ARG A 395 -12.43 -29.20 21.44
N VAL A 396 -11.45 -28.30 21.31
CA VAL A 396 -11.15 -27.28 22.33
C VAL A 396 -12.32 -26.29 22.48
N VAL A 397 -12.88 -25.82 21.37
CA VAL A 397 -14.04 -24.89 21.38
C VAL A 397 -15.27 -25.57 22.00
N ASN A 398 -15.57 -26.81 21.64
CA ASN A 398 -16.71 -27.54 22.21
C ASN A 398 -16.52 -27.87 23.70
N ARG A 399 -15.30 -28.20 24.16
CA ARG A 399 -15.00 -28.40 25.59
C ARG A 399 -15.17 -27.13 26.40
N LYS A 400 -14.76 -25.97 25.88
CA LYS A 400 -15.00 -24.68 26.54
C LYS A 400 -16.49 -24.35 26.64
N ARG A 401 -17.30 -24.75 25.65
CA ARG A 401 -18.77 -24.56 25.67
C ARG A 401 -19.48 -25.46 26.69
N SER A 402 -19.00 -26.68 26.95
CA SER A 402 -19.57 -27.57 27.98
C SER A 402 -19.11 -27.26 29.40
N SER A 403 -17.98 -26.56 29.56
CA SER A 403 -17.38 -26.25 30.87
C SER A 403 -17.88 -24.95 31.50
N VAL A 404 -18.57 -24.07 30.74
CA VAL A 404 -18.87 -22.71 31.20
C VAL A 404 -20.26 -22.29 30.76
N ASN A 405 -21.23 -22.30 31.70
CA ASN A 405 -22.54 -21.65 31.54
C ASN A 405 -22.47 -20.11 31.68
N VAL A 406 -21.27 -19.51 31.79
CA VAL A 406 -21.07 -18.06 31.93
C VAL A 406 -19.78 -17.64 31.22
N ILE A 407 -19.82 -17.33 29.92
CA ILE A 407 -18.83 -16.42 29.32
C ILE A 407 -19.58 -15.15 28.91
N THR A 408 -19.93 -14.35 29.91
CA THR A 408 -19.77 -12.91 29.80
C THR A 408 -18.30 -12.61 30.11
N SER A 409 -17.45 -12.55 29.08
CA SER A 409 -16.12 -11.93 29.19
C SER A 409 -15.81 -11.06 27.97
N SER A 410 -16.03 -9.75 28.15
CA SER A 410 -15.28 -8.61 27.58
C SER A 410 -14.88 -8.55 26.09
N SER A 411 -15.38 -9.42 25.20
CA SER A 411 -15.15 -9.31 23.74
C SER A 411 -16.32 -9.76 22.84
N GLY A 412 -17.47 -10.16 23.40
CA GLY A 412 -18.75 -10.23 22.69
C GLY A 412 -18.91 -11.21 21.51
N LEU A 413 -17.91 -12.03 21.16
CA LEU A 413 -17.96 -12.89 19.97
C LEU A 413 -18.38 -14.34 20.28
N SER A 414 -19.68 -14.60 20.35
CA SER A 414 -20.24 -15.96 20.28
C SER A 414 -20.17 -16.48 18.84
N LEU A 415 -19.06 -17.15 18.47
CA LEU A 415 -18.86 -17.69 17.12
C LEU A 415 -19.72 -18.94 16.88
N SER A 416 -20.57 -18.90 15.84
CA SER A 416 -21.32 -20.07 15.40
C SER A 416 -20.39 -21.15 14.82
N VAL A 417 -20.80 -22.42 14.82
CA VAL A 417 -20.02 -23.52 14.18
C VAL A 417 -19.84 -23.26 12.68
N LEU A 418 -20.80 -22.58 12.04
CA LEU A 418 -20.70 -22.14 10.64
C LEU A 418 -19.57 -21.13 10.46
N THR A 419 -19.52 -20.11 11.32
CA THR A 419 -18.50 -19.07 11.28
C THR A 419 -17.12 -19.64 11.58
N LEU A 420 -17.01 -20.59 12.51
CA LEU A 420 -15.73 -21.24 12.81
C LEU A 420 -15.24 -22.08 11.62
N GLN A 421 -16.14 -22.77 10.91
CA GLN A 421 -15.78 -23.52 9.70
C GLN A 421 -15.33 -22.60 8.56
N SER A 422 -15.99 -21.45 8.36
CA SER A 422 -15.56 -20.48 7.36
C SER A 422 -14.20 -19.88 7.71
N LEU A 423 -13.95 -19.55 8.98
CA LEU A 423 -12.65 -19.04 9.43
C LEU A 423 -11.52 -20.06 9.24
N LEU A 424 -11.76 -21.33 9.53
CA LEU A 424 -10.79 -22.40 9.27
C LEU A 424 -10.49 -22.57 7.78
N ALA A 425 -11.52 -22.46 6.92
CA ALA A 425 -11.32 -22.46 5.48
C ALA A 425 -10.53 -21.25 4.98
N CYS A 426 -10.75 -20.06 5.58
CA CYS A 426 -9.93 -18.88 5.32
C CYS A 426 -8.47 -19.10 5.73
N GLY A 427 -8.23 -19.79 6.85
CA GLY A 427 -6.89 -20.20 7.28
C GLY A 427 -6.18 -21.11 6.25
N ALA A 428 -6.91 -21.99 5.57
CA ALA A 428 -6.34 -22.81 4.49
C ALA A 428 -5.96 -21.95 3.26
N VAL A 429 -6.76 -20.94 2.90
CA VAL A 429 -6.40 -19.99 1.82
C VAL A 429 -5.22 -19.13 2.23
N PHE A 430 -5.15 -18.69 3.49
CA PHE A 430 -3.99 -17.97 4.04
C PHE A 430 -2.72 -18.82 3.91
N LEU A 431 -2.75 -20.10 4.31
CA LEU A 431 -1.59 -21.00 4.18
C LEU A 431 -1.14 -21.17 2.73
N HIS A 432 -2.10 -21.29 1.80
CA HIS A 432 -1.79 -21.31 0.36
C HIS A 432 -1.14 -20.00 -0.10
N ALA A 433 -1.70 -18.86 0.29
CA ALA A 433 -1.15 -17.55 -0.05
C ALA A 433 0.25 -17.33 0.55
N TYR A 434 0.48 -17.84 1.76
CA TYR A 434 1.76 -17.81 2.46
C TYR A 434 2.80 -18.67 1.73
N ALA A 435 2.47 -19.92 1.38
CA ALA A 435 3.36 -20.80 0.62
C ALA A 435 3.78 -20.17 -0.72
N GLU A 436 2.86 -19.44 -1.37
CA GLU A 436 3.18 -18.74 -2.61
C GLU A 436 4.04 -17.50 -2.40
N GLY A 437 3.79 -16.76 -1.32
CA GLY A 437 4.62 -15.61 -0.94
C GLY A 437 6.07 -16.03 -0.64
N LEU A 438 6.30 -17.23 -0.09
CA LEU A 438 7.65 -17.79 0.07
C LEU A 438 8.33 -17.96 -1.30
N VAL A 439 7.64 -18.62 -2.24
CA VAL A 439 8.14 -18.84 -3.62
C VAL A 439 8.46 -17.52 -4.30
N LEU A 440 7.55 -16.54 -4.24
CA LEU A 440 7.73 -15.23 -4.83
C LEU A 440 8.88 -14.44 -4.18
N GLY A 441 9.02 -14.51 -2.86
CA GLY A 441 10.13 -13.89 -2.14
C GLY A 441 11.47 -14.44 -2.59
N VAL A 442 11.60 -15.76 -2.74
CA VAL A 442 12.84 -16.39 -3.24
C VAL A 442 13.08 -16.10 -4.72
N ALA A 443 12.04 -16.20 -5.55
CA ALA A 443 12.10 -15.96 -6.97
C ALA A 443 12.54 -14.53 -7.30
N ALA A 444 12.02 -13.54 -6.58
CA ALA A 444 12.30 -12.15 -6.84
C ALA A 444 13.75 -11.76 -6.52
N ARG A 445 14.42 -12.46 -5.59
CA ARG A 445 15.88 -12.30 -5.36
C ARG A 445 16.71 -12.75 -6.57
N LYS A 446 16.25 -13.79 -7.28
CA LYS A 446 17.01 -14.41 -8.40
C LYS A 446 16.75 -13.77 -9.77
N ALA A 447 15.67 -13.01 -9.93
CA ALA A 447 15.24 -12.49 -11.22
C ALA A 447 15.31 -10.95 -11.28
N TYR A 448 16.47 -10.43 -11.67
CA TYR A 448 16.74 -8.99 -11.81
C TYR A 448 15.74 -8.33 -12.77
N GLY A 449 15.09 -7.23 -12.34
CA GLY A 449 14.14 -6.47 -13.16
C GLY A 449 12.77 -7.13 -13.41
N LEU A 450 12.60 -8.40 -13.01
CA LEU A 450 11.35 -9.16 -13.15
C LEU A 450 10.23 -8.55 -12.32
N GLY A 451 10.58 -7.86 -11.22
CA GLY A 451 9.59 -7.33 -10.30
C GLY A 451 8.58 -6.38 -10.93
N ARG A 452 9.01 -5.46 -11.81
CA ARG A 452 8.12 -4.54 -12.54
C ARG A 452 7.14 -5.27 -13.45
N TYR A 453 7.54 -6.40 -14.01
CA TYR A 453 6.75 -7.20 -14.94
C TYR A 453 5.88 -8.26 -14.25
N MET A 454 6.25 -8.66 -13.03
CA MET A 454 5.46 -9.56 -12.20
C MET A 454 4.38 -8.88 -11.37
N VAL A 455 4.43 -7.55 -11.19
CA VAL A 455 3.41 -6.79 -10.41
C VAL A 455 1.99 -7.13 -10.85
N LEU A 456 1.70 -7.03 -12.15
CA LEU A 456 0.36 -7.24 -12.70
C LEU A 456 -0.05 -8.73 -12.68
N PRO A 457 0.76 -9.68 -13.18
CA PRO A 457 0.48 -11.11 -13.06
C PRO A 457 0.28 -11.59 -11.62
N ALA A 458 1.11 -11.13 -10.69
CA ALA A 458 1.06 -11.52 -9.29
C ALA A 458 -0.22 -10.98 -8.62
N SER A 459 -0.58 -9.73 -8.88
CA SER A 459 -1.83 -9.14 -8.37
C SER A 459 -3.08 -9.89 -8.85
N LEU A 460 -3.11 -10.26 -10.15
CA LEU A 460 -4.21 -11.05 -10.73
C LEU A 460 -4.33 -12.44 -10.09
N HIS A 461 -3.19 -13.04 -9.72
CA HIS A 461 -3.16 -14.34 -9.04
C HIS A 461 -3.71 -14.27 -7.60
N GLY A 462 -3.63 -13.11 -6.95
CA GLY A 462 -4.19 -12.84 -5.63
C GLY A 462 -5.72 -12.61 -5.62
N LEU A 463 -6.31 -12.13 -6.72
CA LEU A 463 -7.75 -11.82 -6.81
C LEU A 463 -8.65 -13.02 -6.45
N PRO A 464 -8.43 -14.24 -7.00
CA PRO A 464 -9.24 -15.40 -6.63
C PRO A 464 -9.19 -15.72 -5.13
N ARG A 465 -8.05 -15.57 -4.47
CA ARG A 465 -7.94 -15.88 -3.02
C ARG A 465 -8.78 -14.93 -2.19
N GLY A 466 -8.72 -13.65 -2.53
CA GLY A 466 -9.55 -12.60 -1.96
C GLY A 466 -11.04 -12.90 -2.09
N ALA A 467 -11.46 -13.17 -3.32
CA ALA A 467 -12.84 -13.52 -3.64
C ALA A 467 -13.29 -14.81 -2.93
N ALA A 468 -12.44 -15.83 -2.85
CA ALA A 468 -12.77 -17.08 -2.16
C ALA A 468 -13.02 -16.87 -0.66
N VAL A 469 -12.12 -16.14 0.00
CA VAL A 469 -12.21 -15.84 1.44
C VAL A 469 -13.40 -14.93 1.72
N ALA A 470 -13.56 -13.83 0.97
CA ALA A 470 -14.68 -12.93 1.12
C ALA A 470 -16.02 -13.64 0.89
N SER A 471 -16.11 -14.50 -0.14
CA SER A 471 -17.35 -15.22 -0.48
C SER A 471 -17.69 -16.28 0.57
N CYS A 472 -16.67 -16.93 1.14
CA CYS A 472 -16.82 -17.89 2.23
C CYS A 472 -17.33 -17.22 3.51
N VAL A 473 -16.71 -16.10 3.92
CA VAL A 473 -17.09 -15.39 5.15
C VAL A 473 -18.43 -14.68 4.98
N TYR A 474 -18.64 -13.99 3.86
CA TYR A 474 -19.89 -13.29 3.61
C TYR A 474 -21.05 -14.29 3.50
N GLY A 475 -20.86 -15.40 2.78
CA GLY A 475 -21.83 -16.49 2.71
C GLY A 475 -22.14 -17.17 4.06
N ALA A 476 -21.26 -17.06 5.05
CA ALA A 476 -21.41 -17.70 6.36
C ALA A 476 -21.91 -16.76 7.47
N THR A 477 -21.63 -15.46 7.37
CA THR A 477 -21.86 -14.48 8.45
C THR A 477 -22.78 -13.34 8.06
N ASP A 478 -23.04 -13.17 6.76
CA ASP A 478 -23.72 -12.00 6.20
C ASP A 478 -23.05 -10.66 6.56
N SER A 479 -21.78 -10.70 6.99
CA SER A 479 -20.99 -9.52 7.32
C SER A 479 -20.02 -9.20 6.20
N TRP A 480 -20.33 -8.15 5.42
CA TRP A 480 -19.41 -7.63 4.41
C TRP A 480 -18.11 -7.11 5.05
N ARG A 481 -18.18 -6.55 6.27
CA ARG A 481 -17.00 -6.12 7.05
C ARG A 481 -16.10 -7.30 7.40
N GLY A 482 -16.69 -8.40 7.87
CA GLY A 482 -15.95 -9.63 8.15
C GLY A 482 -15.31 -10.23 6.91
N ALA A 483 -15.99 -10.14 5.76
CA ALA A 483 -15.47 -10.61 4.48
C ALA A 483 -14.25 -9.80 4.01
N LEU A 484 -14.32 -8.47 4.07
CA LEU A 484 -13.19 -7.61 3.73
C LEU A 484 -12.03 -7.75 4.71
N ALA A 485 -12.31 -7.88 6.02
CA ALA A 485 -11.28 -8.13 7.02
C ALA A 485 -10.54 -9.44 6.75
N ALA A 486 -11.26 -10.52 6.41
CA ALA A 486 -10.65 -11.81 6.08
C ALA A 486 -9.84 -11.74 4.78
N ALA A 487 -10.32 -11.00 3.77
CA ALA A 487 -9.58 -10.77 2.52
C ALA A 487 -8.29 -9.96 2.76
N ALA A 488 -8.35 -8.91 3.58
CA ALA A 488 -7.18 -8.12 3.98
C ALA A 488 -6.15 -8.97 4.72
N LEU A 489 -6.59 -9.77 5.71
CA LEU A 489 -5.71 -10.69 6.44
C LEU A 489 -5.05 -11.72 5.51
N THR A 490 -5.79 -12.22 4.52
CA THR A 490 -5.23 -13.11 3.48
C THR A 490 -4.22 -12.40 2.60
N GLY A 491 -4.44 -11.11 2.32
CA GLY A 491 -3.50 -10.23 1.61
C GLY A 491 -2.15 -10.11 2.31
N LEU A 492 -2.12 -10.07 3.64
CA LEU A 492 -0.89 -9.99 4.43
C LEU A 492 -0.03 -11.27 4.38
N ALA A 493 -0.60 -12.40 3.97
CA ALA A 493 0.12 -13.68 3.89
C ALA A 493 1.31 -13.63 2.91
N GLY A 494 1.13 -12.98 1.77
CA GLY A 494 2.16 -12.86 0.74
C GLY A 494 3.37 -12.04 1.18
N PRO A 495 3.19 -10.75 1.57
CA PRO A 495 4.24 -9.90 2.11
C PRO A 495 4.98 -10.53 3.28
N SER A 496 4.25 -11.05 4.29
CA SER A 496 4.87 -11.64 5.47
C SER A 496 5.70 -12.89 5.15
N ALA A 497 5.22 -13.74 4.24
CA ALA A 497 5.98 -14.89 3.75
C ALA A 497 7.23 -14.48 2.98
N ALA A 498 7.13 -13.51 2.06
CA ALA A 498 8.29 -13.07 1.29
C ALA A 498 9.36 -12.44 2.20
N ILE A 499 8.96 -11.59 3.14
CA ILE A 499 9.87 -11.02 4.15
C ILE A 499 10.55 -12.15 4.92
N SER A 500 9.78 -13.16 5.35
CA SER A 500 10.34 -14.32 6.07
C SER A 500 11.34 -15.10 5.22
N ALA A 501 11.05 -15.31 3.93
CA ALA A 501 11.94 -16.01 3.02
C ALA A 501 13.24 -15.24 2.74
N ILE A 502 13.16 -13.91 2.60
CA ILE A 502 14.32 -13.04 2.38
C ILE A 502 15.19 -13.02 3.64
N LEU A 503 14.59 -12.76 4.82
CA LEU A 503 15.31 -12.69 6.10
C LEU A 503 15.96 -14.03 6.47
N ALA A 504 15.26 -15.14 6.26
CA ALA A 504 15.79 -16.49 6.55
C ALA A 504 16.67 -17.04 5.43
N ARG A 505 16.91 -16.28 4.34
CA ARG A 505 17.68 -16.69 3.16
C ARG A 505 17.28 -18.07 2.62
N ILE A 506 15.98 -18.34 2.55
CA ILE A 506 15.45 -19.63 2.10
C ILE A 506 15.76 -19.84 0.61
N ASP A 507 16.30 -21.00 0.26
CA ASP A 507 16.49 -21.40 -1.14
C ASP A 507 15.21 -21.96 -1.76
N TYR A 508 15.19 -22.07 -3.10
CA TYR A 508 13.99 -22.55 -3.82
C TYR A 508 13.71 -24.04 -3.54
N ASP A 509 14.74 -24.78 -3.10
CA ASP A 509 14.68 -26.22 -2.84
C ASP A 509 13.61 -26.53 -1.79
N GLY A 510 12.62 -27.34 -2.18
CA GLY A 510 11.57 -27.80 -1.28
C GLY A 510 10.30 -26.92 -1.26
N LEU A 511 10.30 -25.72 -1.85
CA LEU A 511 9.13 -24.83 -1.79
C LEU A 511 7.93 -25.36 -2.59
N ASP A 512 8.17 -26.06 -3.70
CA ASP A 512 7.11 -26.75 -4.45
C ASP A 512 6.41 -27.83 -3.61
N TYR A 513 7.14 -28.48 -2.70
CA TYR A 513 6.57 -29.48 -1.78
C TYR A 513 5.65 -28.81 -0.76
N TRP A 514 6.10 -27.69 -0.18
CA TRP A 514 5.29 -26.87 0.74
C TRP A 514 4.01 -26.35 0.09
N MET A 515 4.10 -25.91 -1.16
CA MET A 515 2.94 -25.46 -1.94
C MET A 515 1.93 -26.59 -2.15
N VAL A 516 2.38 -27.80 -2.48
CA VAL A 516 1.49 -28.96 -2.69
C VAL A 516 0.84 -29.39 -1.37
N VAL A 517 1.56 -29.33 -0.25
CA VAL A 517 0.98 -29.55 1.09
C VAL A 517 -0.10 -28.52 1.40
N ALA A 518 0.12 -27.23 1.10
CA ALA A 518 -0.88 -26.18 1.27
C ALA A 518 -2.12 -26.39 0.37
N CYS A 519 -1.93 -26.84 -0.87
CA CYS A 519 -3.01 -27.25 -1.76
C CYS A 519 -3.84 -28.41 -1.16
N GLY A 520 -3.18 -29.36 -0.51
CA GLY A 520 -3.82 -30.48 0.19
C GLY A 520 -4.79 -30.04 1.30
N ALA A 521 -4.53 -28.91 1.97
CA ALA A 521 -5.40 -28.34 3.00
C ALA A 521 -6.69 -27.69 2.44
N LEU A 522 -6.67 -27.20 1.19
CA LEU A 522 -7.82 -26.56 0.55
C LEU A 522 -8.95 -27.56 0.23
N ILE A 523 -8.61 -28.81 -0.09
CA ILE A 523 -9.58 -29.84 -0.46
C ILE A 523 -10.54 -30.19 0.70
N PRO A 524 -10.08 -30.61 1.89
CA PRO A 524 -10.96 -30.95 3.02
C PRO A 524 -11.59 -29.72 3.70
N SER A 525 -11.05 -28.52 3.50
CA SER A 525 -11.62 -27.28 4.04
C SER A 525 -12.87 -26.87 3.26
N PHE A 526 -12.73 -26.62 1.97
CA PHE A 526 -13.85 -26.21 1.12
C PHE A 526 -14.77 -27.37 0.74
N GLY A 527 -14.31 -28.63 0.81
CA GLY A 527 -15.18 -29.80 0.63
C GLY A 527 -16.29 -29.92 1.68
N ARG A 528 -16.00 -29.52 2.94
CA ARG A 528 -17.01 -29.47 4.01
C ARG A 528 -18.01 -28.32 3.81
N VAL A 529 -17.51 -27.15 3.42
CA VAL A 529 -18.34 -25.97 3.09
C VAL A 529 -19.28 -26.29 1.92
N PHE A 530 -18.73 -26.88 0.86
CA PHE A 530 -19.47 -27.27 -0.35
C PHE A 530 -20.56 -28.30 -0.06
N ARG A 531 -20.23 -29.40 0.62
CA ARG A 531 -21.21 -30.46 0.96
C ARG A 531 -22.35 -29.94 1.82
N ARG A 532 -22.09 -28.95 2.67
CA ARG A 532 -23.14 -28.28 3.44
C ARG A 532 -24.03 -27.43 2.53
N SER A 533 -23.44 -26.63 1.65
CA SER A 533 -24.19 -25.75 0.74
C SER A 533 -25.09 -26.53 -0.22
N LEU A 534 -24.62 -27.68 -0.71
CA LEU A 534 -25.43 -28.61 -1.53
C LEU A 534 -26.71 -29.08 -0.83
N ARG A 535 -26.70 -29.22 0.50
CA ARG A 535 -27.90 -29.59 1.28
C ARG A 535 -28.90 -28.44 1.42
N LEU A 536 -28.47 -27.20 1.22
CA LEU A 536 -29.33 -26.02 1.28
C LEU A 536 -29.99 -25.76 -0.08
N ASP A 537 -29.18 -25.63 -1.14
CA ASP A 537 -29.67 -25.41 -2.50
C ASP A 537 -28.65 -25.93 -3.52
N MET A 538 -28.91 -27.13 -4.05
CA MET A 538 -28.02 -27.80 -4.99
C MET A 538 -27.79 -26.97 -6.27
N ARG A 539 -28.84 -26.36 -6.82
CA ARG A 539 -28.75 -25.65 -8.11
C ARG A 539 -27.87 -24.42 -7.97
N LYS A 540 -28.16 -23.56 -6.98
CA LYS A 540 -27.38 -22.33 -6.76
C LYS A 540 -25.93 -22.64 -6.38
N THR A 541 -25.71 -23.68 -5.59
CA THR A 541 -24.37 -24.12 -5.21
C THR A 541 -23.54 -24.58 -6.41
N ILE A 542 -24.12 -25.37 -7.31
CA ILE A 542 -23.43 -25.85 -8.52
C ILE A 542 -23.14 -24.69 -9.48
N VAL A 543 -24.11 -23.78 -9.69
CA VAL A 543 -23.88 -22.58 -10.51
C VAL A 543 -22.75 -21.74 -9.93
N GLY A 544 -22.74 -21.53 -8.62
CA GLY A 544 -21.67 -20.81 -7.93
C GLY A 544 -20.31 -21.48 -8.12
N LEU A 545 -20.25 -22.81 -7.98
CA LEU A 545 -19.04 -23.60 -8.21
C LEU A 545 -18.46 -23.36 -9.61
N LEU A 546 -19.31 -23.41 -10.65
CA LEU A 546 -18.88 -23.19 -12.03
C LEU A 546 -18.38 -21.76 -12.26
N ILE A 547 -19.07 -20.75 -11.72
CA ILE A 547 -18.65 -19.35 -11.77
C ILE A 547 -17.28 -19.19 -11.10
N GLY A 548 -17.10 -19.78 -9.92
CA GLY A 548 -15.83 -19.73 -9.18
C GLY A 548 -14.67 -20.38 -9.93
N ILE A 549 -14.89 -21.55 -10.54
CA ILE A 549 -13.89 -22.24 -11.37
C ILE A 549 -13.53 -21.39 -12.60
N ALA A 550 -14.52 -20.83 -13.29
CA ALA A 550 -14.31 -19.98 -14.45
C ALA A 550 -13.51 -18.72 -14.10
N PHE A 551 -13.94 -17.99 -13.06
CA PHE A 551 -13.26 -16.78 -12.59
C PHE A 551 -11.81 -17.05 -12.20
N ALA A 552 -11.57 -18.09 -11.39
CA ALA A 552 -10.21 -18.47 -11.01
C ALA A 552 -9.38 -18.86 -12.23
N SER A 553 -9.93 -19.63 -13.17
CA SER A 553 -9.21 -20.03 -14.38
C SER A 553 -8.81 -18.84 -15.25
N VAL A 554 -9.71 -17.86 -15.44
CA VAL A 554 -9.41 -16.63 -16.18
C VAL A 554 -8.28 -15.85 -15.52
N CYS A 555 -8.31 -15.68 -14.20
CA CYS A 555 -7.25 -14.98 -13.47
C CYS A 555 -5.90 -15.70 -13.62
N LEU A 556 -5.87 -17.01 -13.38
CA LEU A 556 -4.67 -17.85 -13.47
C LEU A 556 -4.08 -17.91 -14.89
N MET A 557 -4.93 -18.00 -15.92
CA MET A 557 -4.48 -17.99 -17.31
C MET A 557 -3.98 -16.62 -17.77
N SER A 558 -4.61 -15.53 -17.31
CA SER A 558 -4.17 -14.17 -17.62
C SER A 558 -2.76 -13.91 -17.09
N THR A 559 -2.46 -14.38 -15.87
CA THR A 559 -1.10 -14.39 -15.30
C THR A 559 -0.12 -15.10 -16.25
N ARG A 560 -0.44 -16.31 -16.72
CA ARG A 560 0.42 -17.07 -17.64
C ARG A 560 0.62 -16.36 -18.99
N PHE A 561 -0.43 -15.77 -19.54
CA PHE A 561 -0.35 -15.05 -20.81
C PHE A 561 0.57 -13.84 -20.72
N ILE A 562 0.44 -13.04 -19.65
CA ILE A 562 1.33 -11.89 -19.43
C ILE A 562 2.78 -12.36 -19.27
N CYS A 563 2.99 -13.43 -18.49
CA CYS A 563 4.31 -14.00 -18.27
C CYS A 563 4.99 -14.54 -19.55
N LEU A 564 4.22 -15.11 -20.49
CA LEU A 564 4.75 -15.60 -21.77
C LEU A 564 5.27 -14.46 -22.68
N HIS A 565 4.75 -13.25 -22.53
CA HIS A 565 5.13 -12.09 -23.34
C HIS A 565 6.16 -11.18 -22.67
N THR A 566 6.61 -11.51 -21.46
CA THR A 566 7.66 -10.78 -20.76
C THR A 566 9.01 -11.47 -20.92
N PRO A 567 10.00 -10.83 -21.57
CA PRO A 567 11.27 -11.47 -21.95
C PRO A 567 12.08 -12.01 -20.76
N TYR A 568 11.90 -11.44 -19.56
CA TYR A 568 12.57 -11.87 -18.33
C TYR A 568 11.99 -13.13 -17.68
N CYS A 569 10.72 -13.48 -17.96
CA CYS A 569 10.10 -14.71 -17.43
C CYS A 569 10.75 -15.99 -17.99
N ASN A 570 11.35 -15.90 -19.18
CA ASN A 570 12.12 -17.01 -19.77
C ASN A 570 13.48 -17.23 -19.08
N SER A 571 14.01 -16.22 -18.38
CA SER A 571 15.30 -16.29 -17.68
C SER A 571 15.20 -16.90 -16.27
N ALA A 572 14.01 -16.92 -15.68
CA ALA A 572 13.71 -17.56 -14.39
C ALA A 572 12.42 -18.40 -14.51
N PRO A 573 12.43 -19.49 -15.30
CA PRO A 573 11.23 -20.29 -15.54
C PRO A 573 10.64 -20.86 -14.26
N GLU A 574 11.45 -21.11 -13.24
CA GLU A 574 11.01 -21.62 -11.93
C GLU A 574 10.10 -20.65 -11.15
N ALA A 575 10.26 -19.34 -11.36
CA ALA A 575 9.45 -18.30 -10.71
C ALA A 575 8.06 -18.10 -11.35
N VAL A 576 7.88 -18.63 -12.57
CA VAL A 576 6.79 -18.29 -13.48
C VAL A 576 5.99 -19.52 -13.90
N THR A 577 6.63 -20.69 -13.97
CA THR A 577 5.94 -21.98 -13.93
C THR A 577 5.41 -22.19 -12.54
#